data_AF-A0A538JNN5-F1
#
_entry.id   AF-A0A538JNN5-F1
#
_cell.length_a   1.000
_cell.length_b   1.000
_cell.length_c   1.000
_cell.angle_alpha   90.00
_cell.angle_beta   90.00
_cell.angle_gamma   90.00
#
_symmetry.space_group_name_H-M   'P 1'
#
loop_
_entity.id
_entity.type
_entity.pdbx_description
1 polymer ?
#
loop_
_entity_poly.entity_id
_entity_poly.type
_entity_poly.pdbx_seq_one_letter_code
_entity_poly.pdbx_strand_id
1 'polypeptide(L)' 'MATTADEAIRAAHAWFEVNSGWAPPDPTTLDEWMADGVCRCPDDCLVAPDAWCEHGLASWWLILDAIGDAE' A
#
# COMPACT_ATOMS: atom_id res chain seq x y z
N MET A 1 -12.23 -3.25 -9.88
CA MET A 1 -11.11 -2.33 -9.67
C MET A 1 -11.58 -1.28 -8.68
N ALA A 2 -10.81 -1.03 -7.62
CA ALA A 2 -11.14 0.02 -6.65
C ALA A 2 -11.24 1.38 -7.35
N THR A 3 -12.18 2.21 -6.93
CA THR A 3 -12.43 3.53 -7.50
C THR A 3 -11.98 4.66 -6.58
N THR A 4 -11.65 4.33 -5.33
CA THR A 4 -11.19 5.27 -4.29
C THR A 4 -10.09 4.65 -3.44
N ALA A 5 -9.30 5.50 -2.76
CA ALA A 5 -8.26 5.07 -1.83
C ALA A 5 -8.82 4.22 -0.67
N ASP A 6 -9.96 4.61 -0.11
CA ASP A 6 -10.61 3.89 1.00
C ASP A 6 -11.06 2.47 0.57
N GLU A 7 -11.61 2.32 -0.63
CA GLU A 7 -11.91 0.99 -1.18
C GLU A 7 -10.65 0.14 -1.37
N ALA A 8 -9.56 0.74 -1.84
CA ALA A 8 -8.29 0.05 -2.07
C ALA A 8 -7.61 -0.38 -0.77
N ILE A 9 -7.71 0.43 0.30
CA ILE A 9 -7.23 0.08 1.64
C ILE A 9 -8.03 -1.09 2.21
N ARG A 10 -9.37 -1.06 2.11
CA ARG A 10 -10.22 -2.19 2.53
C ARG A 10 -9.90 -3.46 1.75
N ALA A 11 -9.65 -3.34 0.45
CA ALA A 11 -9.25 -4.47 -0.39
C ALA A 11 -7.88 -5.04 0.01
N ALA A 12 -6.91 -4.19 0.33
CA ALA A 12 -5.63 -4.61 0.88
C ALA A 12 -5.80 -5.37 2.20
N HIS A 13 -6.64 -4.87 3.11
CA HIS A 13 -6.94 -5.55 4.37
C HIS A 13 -7.55 -6.94 4.14
N ALA A 14 -8.52 -7.05 3.21
CA ALA A 14 -9.11 -8.34 2.85
C ALA A 14 -8.09 -9.29 2.18
N TRP A 15 -7.14 -8.76 1.42
CA TRP A 15 -6.07 -9.53 0.79
C TRP A 15 -5.11 -10.13 1.83
N PHE A 16 -4.78 -9.37 2.89
CA PHE A 16 -3.91 -9.87 3.97
C PHE A 16 -4.48 -11.10 4.68
N GLU A 17 -5.81 -11.18 4.86
CA GLU A 17 -6.46 -12.32 5.53
C GLU A 17 -6.30 -13.65 4.76
N VAL A 18 -6.08 -13.59 3.44
CA VAL A 18 -6.05 -14.77 2.56
C VAL A 18 -4.70 -15.04 1.91
N ASN A 19 -3.76 -14.09 1.95
CA ASN A 19 -2.46 -14.18 1.30
C ASN A 19 -1.32 -14.12 2.34
N SER A 20 -0.18 -13.50 2.00
CA SER A 20 1.05 -13.40 2.82
C SER A 20 0.88 -12.78 4.21
N GLY A 21 -0.31 -12.31 4.59
CA GLY A 21 -0.54 -11.58 5.83
C GLY A 21 -0.04 -10.14 5.79
N TRP A 22 -0.09 -9.48 6.96
CA TRP A 22 0.47 -8.14 7.16
C TRP A 22 2.00 -8.21 7.19
N ALA A 23 2.64 -7.73 6.13
CA ALA A 23 4.09 -7.69 5.99
C ALA A 23 4.53 -6.33 5.40
N PRO A 24 4.43 -5.23 6.16
CA PRO A 24 4.78 -3.90 5.68
C PRO A 24 6.29 -3.80 5.41
N PRO A 25 6.70 -2.91 4.48
CA PRO A 25 8.12 -2.59 4.32
C PRO A 25 8.67 -1.97 5.60
N ASP A 26 9.98 -2.09 5.82
CA ASP A 26 10.64 -1.31 6.87
C ASP A 26 10.60 0.20 6.56
N PRO A 27 10.64 1.06 7.60
CA PRO A 27 10.51 2.52 7.41
C PRO A 27 11.57 3.11 6.47
N THR A 28 12.80 2.59 6.49
CA THR A 28 13.88 3.04 5.61
C THR A 28 13.56 2.75 4.15
N THR A 29 13.12 1.53 3.84
CA THR A 29 12.70 1.13 2.49
C THR A 29 11.52 1.99 2.01
N LEU A 30 10.57 2.29 2.90
CA LEU A 30 9.45 3.15 2.57
C LEU A 30 9.92 4.58 2.26
N ASP A 31 10.82 5.16 3.07
CA ASP A 31 11.40 6.49 2.84
C ASP A 31 12.15 6.57 1.51
N GLU A 32 12.94 5.55 1.17
CA GLU A 32 13.63 5.45 -0.14
C GLU A 32 12.64 5.48 -1.30
N TRP A 33 11.54 4.72 -1.21
CA TRP A 33 10.49 4.74 -2.24
C TRP A 33 9.83 6.12 -2.34
N MET A 34 9.52 6.75 -1.21
CA MET A 34 8.92 8.09 -1.17
C MET A 34 9.85 9.14 -1.77
N ALA A 35 11.16 9.06 -1.51
CA ALA A 35 12.16 9.94 -2.08
C ALA A 35 12.24 9.82 -3.62
N ASP A 36 12.04 8.61 -4.14
CA ASP A 36 11.96 8.32 -5.57
C ASP A 36 10.58 8.61 -6.20
N GLY A 37 9.60 9.01 -5.38
CA GLY A 37 8.22 9.29 -5.84
C GLY A 37 7.46 8.03 -6.27
N VAL A 38 7.86 6.86 -5.76
CA VAL A 38 7.24 5.56 -6.04
C VAL A 38 6.80 4.89 -4.73
N CYS A 39 5.98 3.84 -4.85
CA CYS A 39 5.64 2.96 -3.75
C CYS A 39 5.25 1.58 -4.29
N ARG A 40 5.01 0.62 -3.41
CA ARG A 40 4.50 -0.71 -3.77
C ARG A 40 3.19 -1.01 -3.09
N CYS A 41 2.41 -1.87 -3.71
CA CYS A 41 1.24 -2.51 -3.12
C CYS A 41 1.65 -3.83 -2.42
N PRO A 42 0.78 -4.43 -1.59
CA PRO A 42 1.01 -5.74 -0.97
C PRO A 42 1.32 -6.91 -1.91
N ASP A 43 0.89 -6.79 -3.17
CA ASP A 43 1.10 -7.76 -4.24
C ASP A 43 2.34 -7.44 -5.09
N ASP A 44 3.26 -6.60 -4.58
CA ASP A 44 4.47 -6.12 -5.25
C ASP A 44 4.24 -5.22 -6.48
N CYS A 45 3.01 -4.80 -6.78
CA CYS A 45 2.76 -3.85 -7.86
C CYS A 45 3.39 -2.48 -7.55
N LEU A 46 4.20 -1.96 -8.49
CA LEU A 46 4.79 -0.63 -8.42
C LEU A 46 3.77 0.43 -8.82
N VAL A 47 3.54 1.40 -7.95
CA VAL A 47 2.56 2.49 -8.12
C VAL A 47 3.13 3.81 -7.59
N ALA A 48 2.45 4.93 -7.81
CA ALA A 48 2.74 6.16 -7.08
C ALA A 48 2.33 6.01 -5.59
N PRO A 49 2.93 6.79 -4.67
CA PRO A 49 2.59 6.75 -3.25
C PRO A 49 1.09 6.92 -2.94
N ASP A 50 0.42 7.83 -3.62
CA ASP A 50 -1.00 8.13 -3.43
C ASP A 50 -1.93 7.31 -4.34
N ALA A 51 -1.46 6.19 -4.87
CA ALA A 51 -2.19 5.36 -5.83
C ALA A 51 -2.41 3.90 -5.37
N TRP A 52 -3.13 3.14 -6.20
CA TRP A 52 -3.40 1.72 -6.03
C TRP A 52 -3.20 0.99 -7.37
N CYS A 53 -2.93 -0.32 -7.31
CA CYS A 53 -2.68 -1.12 -8.51
C CYS A 53 -3.97 -1.48 -9.26
N GLU A 54 -3.81 -2.06 -10.46
CA GLU A 54 -4.95 -2.54 -11.27
C GLU A 54 -5.75 -3.66 -10.58
N HIS A 55 -5.13 -4.42 -9.69
CA HIS A 55 -5.80 -5.42 -8.86
C HIS A 55 -6.67 -4.79 -7.76
N GLY A 56 -6.52 -3.48 -7.52
CA GLY A 56 -7.31 -2.70 -6.58
C GLY A 56 -6.76 -2.67 -5.16
N LEU A 57 -5.48 -2.98 -4.96
CA LEU A 57 -4.81 -2.89 -3.64
C LEU A 57 -4.13 -1.53 -3.50
N ALA A 58 -4.31 -0.90 -2.34
CA ALA A 58 -3.63 0.36 -2.02
C ALA A 58 -2.11 0.20 -1.93
N SER A 59 -1.38 1.27 -2.21
CA SER A 59 0.05 1.37 -1.88
C SER A 59 0.27 1.22 -0.37
N TRP A 60 1.47 0.79 0.02
CA TRP A 60 1.88 0.73 1.41
C TRP A 60 1.82 2.11 2.10
N TRP A 61 2.10 3.19 1.37
CA TRP A 61 1.97 4.55 1.89
C TRP A 61 0.54 4.85 2.36
N LEU A 62 -0.48 4.60 1.52
CA LEU A 62 -1.89 4.82 1.88
C LEU A 62 -2.34 3.91 3.02
N ILE A 63 -1.86 2.67 3.04
CA ILE A 63 -2.19 1.69 4.08
C ILE A 63 -1.63 2.13 5.44
N LEU A 64 -0.37 2.56 5.48
CA LEU A 64 0.31 2.98 6.71
C LEU A 64 -0.18 4.34 7.22
N ASP A 65 -0.45 5.28 6.32
CA ASP A 65 -1.09 6.57 6.65
C ASP A 65 -2.46 6.37 7.33
N ALA A 66 -3.27 5.44 6.82
CA ALA A 66 -4.60 5.17 7.36
C ALA A 66 -4.60 4.57 8.79
N ILE A 67 -3.51 3.93 9.22
CA ILE A 67 -3.37 3.37 10.57
C ILE A 67 -2.55 4.26 11.52
N GLY A 68 -1.93 5.33 11.01
CA GLY A 68 -1.10 6.25 11.78
C GLY A 68 0.35 5.79 11.99
N ASP A 69 0.87 4.90 11.13
CA ASP A 69 2.26 4.41 11.16
C ASP A 69 3.19 5.19 10.20
N ALA A 70 2.69 6.27 9.58
CA ALA A 70 3.48 7.19 8.76
C ALA A 70 4.03 8.34 9.63
N GLU A 71 5.02 8.05 10.48
CA GLU A 71 5.77 9.07 11.26
C GLU A 71 7.15 9.35 10.64
#